data_AF-A0A964P745-F1
#
_entry.id   AF-A0A964P745-F1
#
_cell.length_a   1.000
_cell.length_b   1.000
_cell.length_c   1.000
_cell.angle_alpha   90.00
_cell.angle_beta   90.00
_cell.angle_gamma   90.00
#
_symmetry.space_group_name_H-M   'P 1'
#
loop_
_entity.id
_entity.type
_entity.pdbx_description
1 polymer ?
#
loop_
_entity_poly.entity_id
_entity_poly.type
_entity_poly.pdbx_seq_one_letter_code
_entity_poly.pdbx_strand_id
1 'polypeptide(L)'
;MIKSLALLYKQTTTGKTQTWEIQVEADKFRTISGQLNGKLITNEWTVCNGKNIGQSNETSPSDQALKEAEAKITKKLETGYSNSLTNVGRAKYFEPMLAHKFGDYESDLTYPVASQPKLDGIRCIITKDGMSSRNGKPIASAPHIFESLREFFLQHPTIVLDGELYNHDLKKDFNKIVSLAKRTKPTSEDLKESEKMIQYWIYDMLDLNQKNETFSERFINLKLVNPFNKYCIEVPTLDMQNEDALD
;
A
#
# COMPACT_ATOMS: atom_id res chain seq x y z
N MET A 1 9.86 26.47 25.25
CA MET A 1 8.81 25.64 25.88
C MET A 1 8.59 24.44 24.99
N ILE A 2 8.72 23.24 25.52
CA ILE A 2 8.47 22.00 24.79
C ILE A 2 6.97 21.84 24.59
N LYS A 3 6.53 21.64 23.36
CA LYS A 3 5.12 21.37 23.01
C LYS A 3 4.99 19.96 22.49
N SER A 4 4.14 19.15 23.12
CA SER A 4 3.66 17.90 22.53
C SER A 4 2.71 18.22 21.39
N LEU A 5 3.04 17.78 20.18
CA LEU A 5 2.27 18.10 18.98
C LEU A 5 1.21 17.03 18.71
N ALA A 6 1.52 15.75 18.98
CA ALA A 6 0.58 14.65 18.87
C ALA A 6 1.03 13.45 19.72
N LEU A 7 0.05 12.73 20.27
CA LEU A 7 0.19 11.41 20.86
C LEU A 7 -0.69 10.43 20.07
N LEU A 8 -0.05 9.42 19.48
CA LEU A 8 -0.66 8.46 18.58
C LEU A 8 -0.58 7.05 19.14
N TYR A 9 -1.52 6.19 18.72
CA TYR A 9 -1.66 4.82 19.19
C TYR A 9 -1.73 3.82 18.03
N LYS A 10 -1.14 2.64 18.19
CA LYS A 10 -1.25 1.53 17.21
C LYS A 10 -1.31 0.18 17.94
N GLN A 11 -2.12 -0.75 17.44
CA GLN A 11 -2.12 -2.12 17.94
C GLN A 11 -0.98 -2.89 17.28
N THR A 12 -0.23 -3.64 18.07
CA THR A 12 0.77 -4.59 17.55
C THR A 12 0.10 -5.88 17.10
N THR A 13 0.83 -6.68 16.33
CA THR A 13 0.41 -8.04 15.96
C THR A 13 0.14 -8.93 17.17
N THR A 14 0.79 -8.65 18.31
CA THR A 14 0.57 -9.34 19.60
C THR A 14 -0.63 -8.80 20.40
N GLY A 15 -1.42 -7.87 19.84
CA GLY A 15 -2.60 -7.29 20.49
C GLY A 15 -2.32 -6.15 21.48
N LYS A 16 -1.05 -5.91 21.82
CA LYS A 16 -0.64 -4.81 22.73
C LYS A 16 -0.77 -3.45 22.04
N THR A 17 -1.00 -2.40 22.81
CA THR A 17 -1.03 -1.02 22.28
C THR A 17 0.34 -0.38 22.40
N GLN A 18 0.82 0.23 21.33
CA GLN A 18 2.00 1.09 21.30
C GLN A 18 1.59 2.57 21.26
N THR A 19 2.41 3.41 21.88
CA THR A 19 2.32 4.87 21.82
C THR A 19 3.47 5.45 21.00
N TRP A 20 3.18 6.55 20.32
CA TRP A 20 4.17 7.38 19.65
C TRP A 20 3.80 8.84 19.84
N GLU A 21 4.69 9.61 20.43
CA GLU A 21 4.55 11.04 20.67
C GLU A 21 5.62 11.79 19.90
N ILE A 22 5.31 12.99 19.43
CA ILE A 22 6.28 13.93 18.89
C ILE A 22 6.20 15.27 19.61
N GLN A 23 7.36 15.76 20.01
CA GLN A 23 7.54 17.00 20.72
C GLN A 23 8.37 17.97 19.88
N VAL A 24 8.01 19.24 19.92
CA VAL A 24 8.72 20.33 19.24
C VAL A 24 9.14 21.37 20.27
N GLU A 25 10.36 21.88 20.14
CA GLU A 25 10.88 23.00 20.90
C GLU A 25 11.71 23.88 19.98
N ALA A 26 11.27 25.12 19.75
CA ALA A 26 11.96 26.07 18.86
C ALA A 26 12.30 25.45 17.50
N ASP A 27 13.59 25.28 17.20
CA ASP A 27 14.15 24.78 15.95
C ASP A 27 14.38 23.26 15.92
N LYS A 28 13.89 22.51 16.91
CA LYS A 28 14.13 21.07 17.03
C LYS A 28 12.88 20.29 17.37
N PHE A 29 12.86 19.03 16.97
CA PHE A 29 11.83 18.07 17.36
C PHE A 29 12.46 16.76 17.88
N ARG A 30 11.70 15.98 18.64
CA ARG A 30 12.08 14.61 19.01
C ARG A 30 10.86 13.71 19.11
N THR A 31 11.08 12.40 19.12
CA THR A 31 9.99 11.42 19.24
C THR A 31 10.15 10.58 20.50
N ILE A 32 9.04 10.26 21.13
CA ILE A 32 8.97 9.34 22.28
C ILE A 32 8.08 8.18 21.86
N SER A 33 8.50 6.93 22.06
CA SER A 33 7.69 5.77 21.66
C SER A 33 7.92 4.56 22.54
N GLY A 34 6.91 3.70 22.64
CA GLY A 34 7.00 2.46 23.42
C GLY A 34 5.65 1.76 23.51
N GLN A 35 5.55 0.80 24.41
CA GLN A 35 4.26 0.18 24.73
C GLN A 35 3.47 1.10 25.67
N LEU A 36 2.14 1.17 25.48
CA LEU A 36 1.25 1.86 26.41
C LEU A 36 1.43 1.26 27.81
N ASN A 37 1.65 2.12 28.81
CA ASN A 37 1.98 1.74 30.19
C ASN A 37 3.28 0.92 30.35
N GLY A 38 4.12 0.85 29.32
CA GLY A 38 5.42 0.21 29.35
C GLY A 38 6.58 1.22 29.35
N LYS A 39 7.79 0.71 29.16
CA LYS A 39 8.98 1.55 28.99
C LYS A 39 8.87 2.37 27.70
N LEU A 40 8.99 3.69 27.83
CA LEU A 40 9.10 4.61 26.70
C LEU A 40 10.57 4.89 26.39
N ILE A 41 10.88 5.00 25.11
CA ILE A 41 12.18 5.40 24.58
C ILE A 41 12.02 6.81 24.02
N THR A 42 12.82 7.73 24.54
CA THR A 42 12.92 9.11 24.05
C THR A 42 14.14 9.20 23.15
N ASN A 43 13.93 9.56 21.88
CA ASN A 43 15.02 9.82 20.96
C ASN A 43 15.62 11.20 21.20
N GLU A 44 16.88 11.37 20.80
CA GLU A 44 17.58 12.66 20.81
C GLU A 44 16.89 13.70 19.92
N TRP A 45 17.17 14.97 20.22
CA TRP A 45 16.64 16.09 19.45
C TRP A 45 17.23 16.12 18.03
N THR A 46 16.36 16.30 17.05
CA THR A 46 16.73 16.63 15.67
C THR A 46 16.61 18.13 15.49
N VAL A 47 17.74 18.82 15.32
CA VAL A 47 17.80 20.26 15.03
C VAL A 47 17.53 20.49 13.54
N CYS A 48 16.65 21.44 13.25
CA CYS A 48 16.25 21.81 11.90
C CYS A 48 16.86 23.15 11.51
N ASN A 49 17.27 23.27 10.26
CA ASN A 49 17.73 24.52 9.68
C ASN A 49 16.65 25.07 8.74
N GLY A 50 16.62 26.39 8.54
CA GLY A 50 15.74 27.00 7.56
C GLY A 50 16.03 26.50 6.14
N LYS A 51 15.00 26.44 5.29
CA LYS A 51 15.12 26.01 3.89
C LYS A 51 14.69 27.12 2.93
N ASN A 52 15.23 27.07 1.71
CA ASN A 52 14.93 28.02 0.63
C ASN A 52 15.14 29.50 1.02
N ILE A 53 16.21 29.77 1.78
CA ILE A 53 16.55 31.13 2.21
C ILE A 53 16.67 32.05 0.98
N GLY A 54 15.96 33.17 1.01
CA GLY A 54 15.90 34.15 -0.09
C GLY A 54 14.85 33.85 -1.18
N GLN A 55 14.04 32.80 -1.04
CA GLN A 55 12.94 32.49 -1.97
C GLN A 55 11.57 32.74 -1.34
N SER A 56 10.52 32.86 -2.16
CA SER A 56 9.15 33.12 -1.67
C SER A 56 8.57 32.02 -0.77
N ASN A 57 9.20 30.84 -0.75
CA ASN A 57 8.83 29.68 0.07
C ASN A 57 9.87 29.39 1.18
N GLU A 58 10.61 30.41 1.60
CA GLU A 58 11.56 30.34 2.72
C GLU A 58 10.88 29.83 4.00
N THR A 59 11.62 29.05 4.79
CA THR A 59 11.20 28.61 6.12
C THR A 59 12.23 28.96 7.16
N SER A 60 11.78 29.45 8.31
CA SER A 60 12.64 29.58 9.49
C SER A 60 13.00 28.20 10.07
N PRO A 61 14.07 28.08 10.88
CA PRO A 61 14.38 26.83 11.61
C PRO A 61 13.19 26.28 12.41
N SER A 62 12.43 27.15 13.08
CA SER A 62 11.24 26.75 13.85
C SER A 62 10.09 26.29 12.97
N ASP A 63 9.85 26.97 11.83
CA ASP A 63 8.84 26.52 10.87
C ASP A 63 9.21 25.17 10.28
N GLN A 64 10.50 24.95 10.02
CA GLN A 64 11.01 23.68 9.51
C GLN A 64 10.83 22.55 10.53
N ALA A 65 11.11 22.79 11.81
CA ALA A 65 10.89 21.82 12.87
C ALA A 65 9.42 21.42 13.00
N LEU A 66 8.51 22.40 12.92
CA LEU A 66 7.07 22.13 12.94
C LEU A 66 6.62 21.34 11.69
N LYS A 67 7.02 21.77 10.49
CA LYS A 67 6.68 21.09 9.23
C LYS A 67 7.18 19.64 9.18
N GLU A 68 8.40 19.38 9.67
CA GLU A 68 8.94 18.02 9.72
C GLU A 68 8.21 17.16 10.75
N ALA A 69 7.83 17.74 11.89
CA ALA A 69 7.03 17.05 12.90
C ALA A 69 5.63 16.69 12.36
N GLU A 70 4.94 17.62 11.71
CA GLU A 70 3.64 17.40 11.06
C GLU A 70 3.71 16.34 9.96
N ALA A 71 4.77 16.34 9.15
CA ALA A 71 5.00 15.31 8.14
C ALA A 71 5.18 13.92 8.78
N LYS A 72 5.87 13.83 9.91
CA LYS A 72 6.01 12.56 10.67
C LYS A 72 4.69 12.09 11.27
N ILE A 73 3.88 13.00 11.81
CA ILE A 73 2.52 12.68 12.30
C ILE A 73 1.70 12.09 11.16
N THR A 74 1.66 12.78 10.02
CA THR A 74 0.93 12.34 8.83
C THR A 74 1.36 10.94 8.40
N LYS A 75 2.67 10.70 8.29
CA LYS A 75 3.22 9.38 7.94
C LYS A 75 2.83 8.30 8.96
N LYS A 76 2.85 8.60 10.25
CA LYS A 76 2.42 7.64 11.30
C LYS A 76 0.95 7.27 11.14
N LEU A 77 0.08 8.26 10.94
CA LEU A 77 -1.35 8.05 10.71
C LEU A 77 -1.62 7.19 9.46
N GLU A 78 -0.85 7.38 8.38
CA GLU A 78 -0.92 6.54 7.18
C GLU A 78 -0.53 5.08 7.47
N THR A 79 0.43 4.84 8.37
CA THR A 79 0.92 3.49 8.74
C THR A 79 0.12 2.77 9.84
N GLY A 80 -1.15 3.15 10.01
CA GLY A 80 -2.08 2.49 10.92
C GLY A 80 -2.06 3.02 12.37
N TYR A 81 -1.39 4.14 12.64
CA TYR A 81 -1.60 4.83 13.92
C TYR A 81 -2.91 5.62 13.94
N SER A 82 -3.45 5.84 15.13
CA SER A 82 -4.69 6.57 15.41
C SER A 82 -4.45 7.65 16.47
N ASN A 83 -5.20 8.76 16.38
CA ASN A 83 -5.24 9.83 17.40
C ASN A 83 -6.05 9.43 18.66
N SER A 84 -6.78 8.31 18.60
CA SER A 84 -7.63 7.83 19.70
C SER A 84 -7.45 6.34 19.92
N LEU A 85 -7.42 5.94 21.20
CA LEU A 85 -7.45 4.55 21.65
C LEU A 85 -8.68 3.79 21.14
N THR A 86 -9.82 4.45 20.96
CA THR A 86 -11.07 3.82 20.50
C THR A 86 -11.01 3.31 19.06
N ASN A 87 -10.12 3.87 18.24
CA ASN A 87 -9.96 3.52 16.84
C ASN A 87 -8.71 2.65 16.58
N VAL A 88 -8.01 2.24 17.63
CA VAL A 88 -6.83 1.36 17.54
C VAL A 88 -7.27 -0.03 17.08
N GLY A 89 -6.54 -0.61 16.12
CA GLY A 89 -6.82 -1.95 15.59
C GLY A 89 -7.88 -2.01 14.49
N ARG A 90 -8.54 -0.89 14.16
CA ARG A 90 -9.43 -0.81 12.99
C ARG A 90 -8.60 -0.60 11.73
N ALA A 91 -8.67 -1.57 10.81
CA ALA A 91 -8.04 -1.45 9.49
C ALA A 91 -8.65 -0.25 8.75
N LYS A 92 -7.80 0.69 8.31
CA LYS A 92 -8.22 1.89 7.55
C LYS A 92 -8.45 1.59 6.07
N TYR A 93 -7.84 0.52 5.59
CA TYR A 93 -7.86 0.06 4.21
C TYR A 93 -7.59 -1.45 4.22
N PHE A 94 -7.82 -2.12 3.09
CA PHE A 94 -7.48 -3.52 2.91
C PHE A 94 -5.95 -3.70 2.85
N GLU A 95 -5.36 -4.38 3.83
CA GLU A 95 -3.93 -4.68 3.86
C GLU A 95 -3.66 -5.97 3.08
N PRO A 96 -2.99 -5.90 1.92
CA PRO A 96 -2.89 -7.07 1.07
C PRO A 96 -1.71 -7.96 1.51
N MET A 97 -1.80 -9.26 1.24
CA MET A 97 -0.84 -10.26 1.73
C MET A 97 0.58 -9.97 1.23
N LEU A 98 1.59 -10.08 2.10
CA LEU A 98 2.99 -9.96 1.72
C LEU A 98 3.60 -11.35 1.48
N ALA A 99 4.55 -11.41 0.56
CA ALA A 99 5.31 -12.63 0.30
C ALA A 99 6.51 -12.72 1.25
N HIS A 100 6.78 -13.94 1.70
CA HIS A 100 8.06 -14.30 2.30
C HIS A 100 9.10 -14.59 1.21
N LYS A 101 10.39 -14.59 1.58
CA LYS A 101 11.45 -15.02 0.65
C LYS A 101 11.37 -16.53 0.48
N PHE A 102 11.42 -16.99 -0.77
CA PHE A 102 11.30 -18.41 -1.11
C PHE A 102 12.31 -19.29 -0.37
N GLY A 103 13.60 -18.98 -0.45
CA GLY A 103 14.66 -19.81 0.16
C GLY A 103 14.62 -19.92 1.69
N ASP A 104 13.83 -19.09 2.38
CA ASP A 104 13.63 -19.22 3.83
C ASP A 104 12.55 -20.28 4.18
N TYR A 105 11.73 -20.70 3.21
CA TYR A 105 10.53 -21.53 3.41
C TYR A 105 10.42 -22.69 2.40
N GLU A 106 11.46 -22.93 1.59
CA GLU A 106 11.48 -23.97 0.56
C GLU A 106 11.15 -25.36 1.13
N SER A 107 11.73 -25.70 2.29
CA SER A 107 11.47 -26.97 3.00
C SER A 107 10.06 -27.09 3.57
N ASP A 108 9.32 -26.00 3.69
CA ASP A 108 7.98 -25.96 4.27
C ASP A 108 6.88 -26.16 3.19
N LEU A 109 7.26 -26.17 1.91
CA LEU A 109 6.32 -26.32 0.81
C LEU A 109 5.77 -27.74 0.73
N THR A 110 4.45 -27.84 0.59
CA THR A 110 3.75 -29.09 0.29
C THR A 110 3.17 -28.99 -1.11
N TYR A 111 3.64 -29.84 -2.01
CA TYR A 111 3.16 -29.89 -3.39
C TYR A 111 1.81 -30.64 -3.51
N PRO A 112 0.94 -30.26 -4.45
CA PRO A 112 1.15 -29.25 -5.50
C PRO A 112 1.04 -27.80 -5.00
N VAL A 113 1.79 -26.89 -5.63
CA VAL A 113 1.75 -25.44 -5.35
C VAL A 113 1.44 -24.65 -6.61
N ALA A 114 0.77 -23.51 -6.47
CA ALA A 114 0.57 -22.59 -7.58
C ALA A 114 1.79 -21.69 -7.78
N SER A 115 2.24 -21.53 -9.02
CA SER A 115 3.31 -20.64 -9.42
C SER A 115 2.81 -19.56 -10.38
N GLN A 116 3.24 -18.32 -10.15
CA GLN A 116 2.88 -17.15 -10.95
C GLN A 116 4.14 -16.31 -11.23
N PRO A 117 4.24 -15.65 -12.41
CA PRO A 117 5.35 -14.76 -12.70
C PRO A 117 5.34 -13.56 -11.77
N LYS A 118 6.49 -13.24 -11.18
CA LYS A 118 6.64 -12.03 -10.40
C LYS A 118 6.75 -10.81 -11.32
N LEU A 119 5.67 -10.04 -11.40
CA LEU A 119 5.63 -8.79 -12.16
C LEU A 119 6.41 -7.68 -11.41
N ASP A 120 7.12 -6.85 -12.16
CA ASP A 120 7.81 -5.67 -11.64
C ASP A 120 7.01 -4.41 -12.04
N GLY A 121 5.99 -4.10 -11.23
CA GLY A 121 5.04 -3.02 -11.47
C GLY A 121 4.66 -2.30 -10.19
N ILE A 122 3.43 -1.78 -10.14
CA ILE A 122 2.87 -1.15 -8.95
C ILE A 122 1.63 -1.91 -8.47
N ARG A 123 1.75 -2.61 -7.34
CA ARG A 123 0.62 -3.27 -6.69
C ARG A 123 -0.59 -2.35 -6.50
N CYS A 124 -1.75 -2.83 -6.93
CA CYS A 124 -3.01 -2.13 -6.88
C CYS A 124 -4.11 -3.05 -6.36
N ILE A 125 -4.82 -2.57 -5.35
CA ILE A 125 -6.01 -3.18 -4.78
C ILE A 125 -7.21 -2.43 -5.34
N ILE A 126 -8.16 -3.16 -5.91
CA ILE A 126 -9.38 -2.59 -6.46
C ILE A 126 -10.59 -3.20 -5.74
N THR A 127 -11.44 -2.34 -5.20
CA THR A 127 -12.75 -2.70 -4.65
C THR A 127 -13.83 -1.87 -5.34
N LYS A 128 -15.11 -2.09 -4.99
CA LYS A 128 -16.20 -1.23 -5.47
C LYS A 128 -16.01 0.27 -5.18
N ASP A 129 -15.16 0.61 -4.20
CA ASP A 129 -14.93 1.99 -3.76
C ASP A 129 -13.72 2.65 -4.47
N GLY A 130 -13.00 1.91 -5.30
CA GLY A 130 -11.93 2.44 -6.16
C GLY A 130 -10.60 1.69 -6.08
N MET A 131 -9.56 2.35 -6.59
CA MET A 131 -8.20 1.82 -6.70
C MET A 131 -7.28 2.40 -5.62
N SER A 132 -6.48 1.54 -4.98
CA SER A 132 -5.51 1.94 -3.98
C SER A 132 -4.22 1.15 -4.06
N SER A 133 -3.11 1.78 -3.66
CA SER A 133 -1.83 1.11 -3.48
C SER A 133 -1.83 0.17 -2.28
N ARG A 134 -0.77 -0.62 -2.12
CA ARG A 134 -0.52 -1.48 -0.94
C ARG A 134 -0.75 -0.80 0.42
N ASN A 135 -0.49 0.50 0.52
CA ASN A 135 -0.62 1.25 1.78
C ASN A 135 -1.93 2.06 1.84
N GLY A 136 -2.94 1.71 1.04
CA GLY A 136 -4.25 2.37 1.02
C GLY A 136 -4.27 3.75 0.37
N LYS A 137 -3.19 4.20 -0.27
CA LYS A 137 -3.19 5.49 -0.98
C LYS A 137 -3.97 5.38 -2.29
N PRO A 138 -4.94 6.26 -2.57
CA PRO A 138 -5.68 6.25 -3.82
C PRO A 138 -4.77 6.35 -5.04
N ILE A 139 -5.13 5.64 -6.12
CA ILE A 139 -4.46 5.71 -7.42
C ILE A 139 -5.41 6.39 -8.40
N ALA A 140 -5.02 7.57 -8.89
CA ALA A 140 -5.84 8.38 -9.79
C ALA A 140 -5.35 8.36 -11.25
N SER A 141 -4.22 7.73 -11.53
CA SER A 141 -3.54 7.85 -12.82
C SER A 141 -3.94 6.82 -13.86
N ALA A 142 -4.74 5.81 -13.50
CA ALA A 142 -5.19 4.77 -14.40
C ALA A 142 -6.71 4.49 -14.25
N PRO A 143 -7.57 5.53 -14.35
CA PRO A 143 -9.00 5.40 -14.08
C PRO A 143 -9.69 4.45 -15.05
N HIS A 144 -9.21 4.32 -16.29
CA HIS A 144 -9.76 3.43 -17.31
C HIS A 144 -9.90 1.97 -16.84
N ILE A 145 -9.01 1.51 -15.95
CA ILE A 145 -9.08 0.19 -15.32
C ILE A 145 -10.32 0.10 -14.42
N PHE A 146 -10.48 1.04 -13.48
CA PHE A 146 -11.65 1.04 -12.59
C PHE A 146 -12.96 1.23 -13.34
N GLU A 147 -12.97 2.13 -14.33
CA GLU A 147 -14.11 2.34 -15.21
C GLU A 147 -14.54 1.04 -15.92
N SER A 148 -13.57 0.23 -16.36
CA SER A 148 -13.86 -1.08 -16.99
C SER A 148 -14.44 -2.13 -16.03
N LEU A 149 -14.27 -1.93 -14.72
CA LEU A 149 -14.72 -2.84 -13.67
C LEU A 149 -15.99 -2.35 -12.94
N ARG A 150 -16.58 -1.21 -13.34
CA ARG A 150 -17.76 -0.67 -12.64
C ARG A 150 -18.92 -1.64 -12.60
N GLU A 151 -19.30 -2.21 -13.74
CA GLU A 151 -20.40 -3.19 -13.83
C GLU A 151 -20.08 -4.46 -13.04
N PHE A 152 -18.82 -4.90 -13.06
CA PHE A 152 -18.35 -6.04 -12.26
C PHE A 152 -18.61 -5.80 -10.77
N PHE A 153 -18.25 -4.63 -10.23
CA PHE A 153 -18.44 -4.33 -8.81
C PHE A 153 -19.90 -4.04 -8.42
N LEU A 154 -20.77 -3.70 -9.38
CA LEU A 154 -22.22 -3.67 -9.13
C LEU A 154 -22.78 -5.07 -8.85
N GLN A 155 -22.26 -6.08 -9.56
CA GLN A 155 -22.67 -7.47 -9.39
C GLN A 155 -21.96 -8.16 -8.23
N HIS A 156 -20.71 -7.76 -7.97
CA HIS A 156 -19.84 -8.36 -6.97
C HIS A 156 -19.26 -7.33 -5.98
N PRO A 157 -20.11 -6.68 -5.16
CA PRO A 157 -19.71 -5.55 -4.31
C PRO A 157 -18.76 -5.93 -3.17
N THR A 158 -18.65 -7.22 -2.85
CA THR A 158 -17.79 -7.73 -1.76
C THR A 158 -16.43 -8.24 -2.25
N ILE A 159 -16.20 -8.28 -3.56
CA ILE A 159 -14.92 -8.70 -4.11
C ILE A 159 -13.87 -7.61 -3.92
N VAL A 160 -12.67 -8.05 -3.55
CA VAL A 160 -11.43 -7.31 -3.60
C VAL A 160 -10.55 -7.99 -4.64
N LEU A 161 -10.10 -7.23 -5.64
CA LEU A 161 -9.12 -7.69 -6.62
C LEU A 161 -7.73 -7.25 -6.18
N ASP A 162 -6.77 -8.17 -6.26
CA ASP A 162 -5.35 -7.92 -5.97
C ASP A 162 -4.50 -8.24 -7.20
N GLY A 163 -3.64 -7.30 -7.55
CA GLY A 163 -2.94 -7.33 -8.82
C GLY A 163 -1.87 -6.26 -8.93
N GLU A 164 -1.26 -6.20 -10.11
CA GLU A 164 -0.16 -5.30 -10.43
C GLU A 164 -0.53 -4.37 -11.59
N LEU A 165 -0.32 -3.06 -11.44
CA LEU A 165 -0.31 -2.13 -12.57
C LEU A 165 1.01 -2.34 -13.33
N TYR A 166 0.89 -2.86 -14.54
CA TYR A 166 2.02 -3.37 -15.31
C TYR A 166 1.72 -3.29 -16.81
N ASN A 167 2.78 -3.33 -17.62
CA ASN A 167 2.68 -3.65 -19.05
C ASN A 167 3.98 -4.34 -19.49
N HIS A 168 3.83 -5.48 -20.15
CA HIS A 168 4.97 -6.28 -20.60
C HIS A 168 5.83 -5.58 -21.64
N ASP A 169 5.26 -4.68 -22.44
CA ASP A 169 6.02 -3.85 -23.39
C ASP A 169 6.98 -2.89 -22.67
N LEU A 170 6.66 -2.55 -21.41
CA LEU A 170 7.47 -1.69 -20.54
C LEU A 170 8.32 -2.48 -19.54
N LYS A 171 8.47 -3.80 -19.68
CA LYS A 171 9.22 -4.65 -18.73
C LYS A 171 10.67 -4.24 -18.50
N LYS A 172 11.28 -3.52 -19.45
CA LYS A 172 12.65 -2.99 -19.35
C LYS A 172 12.71 -1.55 -18.84
N ASP A 173 11.56 -0.90 -18.64
CA ASP A 173 11.43 0.49 -18.19
C ASP A 173 10.43 0.59 -17.03
N PHE A 174 10.84 0.02 -15.89
CA PHE A 174 10.10 0.12 -14.64
C PHE A 174 9.81 1.57 -14.24
N ASN A 175 10.75 2.50 -14.50
CA ASN A 175 10.57 3.91 -14.16
C ASN A 175 9.40 4.53 -14.92
N LYS A 176 9.19 4.16 -16.19
CA LYS A 176 8.01 4.61 -16.96
C LYS A 176 6.72 4.07 -16.36
N ILE A 177 6.67 2.79 -15.97
CA ILE A 177 5.51 2.20 -15.27
C ILE A 177 5.22 2.99 -13.98
N VAL A 178 6.24 3.21 -13.14
CA VAL A 178 6.12 4.00 -11.90
C VAL A 178 5.56 5.40 -12.19
N SER A 179 6.08 6.08 -13.20
CA SER A 179 5.64 7.43 -13.61
C SER A 179 4.16 7.47 -14.00
N LEU A 180 3.69 6.47 -14.74
CA LEU A 180 2.32 6.37 -15.23
C LEU A 180 1.35 5.92 -14.13
N ALA A 181 1.76 4.97 -13.28
CA ALA A 181 0.90 4.36 -12.27
C ALA A 181 0.81 5.13 -10.93
N LYS A 182 1.78 6.02 -10.62
CA LYS A 182 1.82 6.73 -9.33
C LYS A 182 1.63 8.24 -9.42
N ARG A 183 1.24 8.76 -10.58
CA ARG A 183 1.01 10.20 -10.75
C ARG A 183 -0.22 10.64 -9.95
N THR A 184 -0.03 11.58 -9.02
CA THR A 184 -1.10 12.00 -8.09
C THR A 184 -2.03 13.06 -8.68
N LYS A 185 -1.56 13.85 -9.65
CA LYS A 185 -2.32 14.89 -10.35
C LYS A 185 -2.09 14.77 -11.87
N PRO A 186 -2.57 13.70 -12.50
CA PRO A 186 -2.37 13.49 -13.94
C PRO A 186 -3.11 14.55 -14.76
N THR A 187 -2.50 15.03 -15.84
CA THR A 187 -3.19 15.83 -16.86
C THR A 187 -4.05 14.94 -17.75
N SER A 188 -4.82 15.54 -18.66
CA SER A 188 -5.60 14.78 -19.64
C SER A 188 -4.71 13.95 -20.58
N GLU A 189 -3.54 14.45 -20.93
CA GLU A 189 -2.54 13.76 -21.75
C GLU A 189 -1.95 12.58 -21.01
N ASP A 190 -1.64 12.75 -19.71
CA ASP A 190 -1.13 11.67 -18.85
C ASP A 190 -2.13 10.52 -18.76
N LEU A 191 -3.42 10.83 -18.62
CA LEU A 191 -4.49 9.82 -18.55
C LEU A 191 -4.62 9.07 -19.87
N LYS A 192 -4.53 9.76 -21.01
CA LYS A 192 -4.56 9.12 -22.34
C LYS A 192 -3.35 8.22 -22.57
N GLU A 193 -2.17 8.62 -22.10
CA GLU A 193 -0.98 7.79 -22.18
C GLU A 193 -1.10 6.56 -21.28
N SER A 194 -1.56 6.76 -20.04
CA SER A 194 -1.81 5.68 -19.08
C SER A 194 -2.84 4.68 -19.61
N GLU A 195 -3.93 5.13 -20.23
CA GLU A 195 -4.94 4.25 -20.83
C GLU A 195 -4.37 3.34 -21.92
N LYS A 196 -3.44 3.86 -22.73
CA LYS A 196 -2.78 3.08 -23.79
C LYS A 196 -1.75 2.10 -23.24
N MET A 197 -1.09 2.46 -22.14
CA MET A 197 0.14 1.81 -21.71
C MET A 197 0.00 0.99 -20.43
N ILE A 198 -1.00 1.22 -19.58
CA ILE A 198 -1.10 0.54 -18.27
C ILE A 198 -2.25 -0.45 -18.28
N GLN A 199 -1.94 -1.68 -17.90
CA GLN A 199 -2.88 -2.76 -17.65
C GLN A 199 -2.88 -3.10 -16.15
N TYR A 200 -3.92 -3.80 -15.71
CA TYR A 200 -4.04 -4.38 -14.39
C TYR A 200 -3.97 -5.89 -14.48
N TRP A 201 -2.88 -6.46 -13.96
CA TRP A 201 -2.64 -7.90 -13.99
C TRP A 201 -3.04 -8.52 -12.65
N ILE A 202 -4.14 -9.27 -12.65
CA ILE A 202 -4.80 -9.80 -11.46
C ILE A 202 -4.21 -11.17 -11.14
N TYR A 203 -3.66 -11.33 -9.95
CA TYR A 203 -3.09 -12.59 -9.47
C TYR A 203 -3.88 -13.23 -8.32
N ASP A 204 -4.75 -12.49 -7.65
CA ASP A 204 -5.59 -13.01 -6.57
C ASP A 204 -6.89 -12.21 -6.44
N MET A 205 -7.85 -12.78 -5.73
CA MET A 205 -9.07 -12.11 -5.31
C MET A 205 -9.44 -12.54 -3.90
N LEU A 206 -10.27 -11.74 -3.23
CA LEU A 206 -10.93 -12.12 -1.99
C LEU A 206 -12.39 -11.73 -2.04
N ASP A 207 -13.29 -12.61 -1.60
CA ASP A 207 -14.65 -12.24 -1.23
C ASP A 207 -14.71 -11.91 0.27
N LEU A 208 -15.08 -10.68 0.62
CA LEU A 208 -15.19 -10.26 2.02
C LEU A 208 -16.24 -11.04 2.82
N ASN A 209 -17.15 -11.76 2.14
CA ASN A 209 -18.09 -12.70 2.77
C ASN A 209 -17.48 -14.08 3.04
N GLN A 210 -16.35 -14.43 2.43
CA GLN A 210 -15.72 -15.75 2.49
C GLN A 210 -14.22 -15.64 2.82
N LYS A 211 -13.91 -15.41 4.10
CA LYS A 211 -12.54 -15.05 4.52
C LYS A 211 -11.55 -16.22 4.68
N ASN A 212 -12.02 -17.46 4.58
CA ASN A 212 -11.22 -18.65 4.87
C ASN A 212 -10.90 -19.49 3.62
N GLU A 213 -11.06 -18.92 2.43
CA GLU A 213 -10.76 -19.61 1.17
C GLU A 213 -9.25 -19.79 0.99
N THR A 214 -8.87 -21.00 0.58
CA THR A 214 -7.53 -21.32 0.10
C THR A 214 -7.23 -20.56 -1.20
N PHE A 215 -5.94 -20.45 -1.56
CA PHE A 215 -5.57 -19.79 -2.83
C PHE A 215 -6.24 -20.45 -4.04
N SER A 216 -6.28 -21.79 -4.09
CA SER A 216 -6.89 -22.52 -5.21
C SER A 216 -8.38 -22.22 -5.36
N GLU A 217 -9.13 -22.13 -4.25
CA GLU A 217 -10.55 -21.75 -4.26
C GLU A 217 -10.72 -20.32 -4.78
N ARG A 218 -9.91 -19.37 -4.28
CA ARG A 218 -9.95 -17.97 -4.75
C ARG A 218 -9.61 -17.85 -6.23
N PHE A 219 -8.63 -18.61 -6.71
CA PHE A 219 -8.24 -18.60 -8.12
C PHE A 219 -9.31 -19.20 -9.04
N ILE A 220 -9.98 -20.28 -8.60
CA ILE A 220 -11.16 -20.82 -9.32
C ILE A 220 -12.27 -19.77 -9.36
N ASN A 221 -12.57 -19.14 -8.23
CA ASN A 221 -13.58 -18.09 -8.16
C ASN A 221 -13.25 -16.90 -9.06
N LEU A 222 -11.96 -16.54 -9.18
CA LEU A 222 -11.51 -15.44 -10.05
C LEU A 222 -11.86 -15.71 -11.50
N LYS A 223 -11.69 -16.95 -11.94
CA LYS A 223 -12.09 -17.39 -13.29
C LYS A 223 -13.60 -17.43 -13.46
N LEU A 224 -14.34 -17.82 -12.42
CA LEU A 224 -15.80 -17.89 -12.47
C LEU A 224 -16.44 -16.50 -12.55
N VAL A 225 -15.96 -15.54 -11.74
CA VAL A 225 -16.48 -14.16 -11.75
C VAL A 225 -15.93 -13.33 -12.92
N ASN A 226 -14.84 -13.77 -13.53
CA ASN A 226 -14.28 -13.29 -14.79
C ASN A 226 -14.22 -11.74 -14.91
N PRO A 227 -13.41 -11.05 -14.10
CA PRO A 227 -13.23 -9.59 -14.20
C PRO A 227 -12.41 -9.18 -15.44
N PHE A 228 -12.01 -10.13 -16.28
CA PHE A 228 -11.02 -9.92 -17.32
C PHE A 228 -11.59 -9.19 -18.53
N ASN A 229 -10.78 -8.27 -19.05
CA ASN A 229 -11.09 -7.46 -20.24
C ASN A 229 -9.79 -6.92 -20.85
N LYS A 230 -9.87 -6.00 -21.82
CA LYS A 230 -8.69 -5.43 -22.48
C LYS A 230 -7.68 -4.73 -21.52
N TYR A 231 -8.14 -4.28 -20.35
CA TYR A 231 -7.33 -3.61 -19.34
C TYR A 231 -7.05 -4.48 -18.11
N CYS A 232 -7.86 -5.51 -17.87
CA CYS A 232 -7.74 -6.42 -16.72
C CYS A 232 -7.34 -7.81 -17.18
N ILE A 233 -6.11 -8.20 -16.89
CA ILE A 233 -5.44 -9.39 -17.44
C ILE A 233 -5.25 -10.43 -16.34
N GLU A 234 -5.54 -11.70 -16.63
CA GLU A 234 -5.21 -12.81 -15.72
C GLU A 234 -3.69 -13.01 -15.69
N VAL A 235 -3.11 -13.09 -14.49
CA VAL A 235 -1.72 -13.53 -14.34
C VAL A 235 -1.64 -15.03 -14.62
N PRO A 236 -0.79 -15.49 -15.56
CA PRO A 236 -0.59 -16.91 -15.81
C PRO A 236 -0.23 -17.65 -14.53
N THR A 237 -0.98 -18.70 -14.24
CA THR A 237 -0.82 -19.49 -13.01
C THR A 237 -0.66 -20.95 -13.39
N LEU A 238 0.38 -21.60 -12.87
CA LEU A 238 0.74 -22.98 -13.15
C LEU A 238 0.66 -23.82 -11.87
N ASP A 239 0.14 -25.03 -11.98
CA ASP A 239 0.11 -26.00 -10.88
C ASP A 239 1.37 -26.87 -10.91
N MET A 240 2.25 -26.63 -9.96
CA MET A 240 3.57 -27.24 -9.85
C MET A 240 3.49 -28.48 -8.97
N GLN A 241 3.87 -29.63 -9.51
CA GLN A 241 3.75 -30.91 -8.82
C GLN A 241 4.97 -31.24 -7.94
N ASN A 242 6.09 -30.56 -8.18
CA ASN A 242 7.36 -30.73 -7.49
C ASN A 242 8.21 -29.47 -7.65
N GLU A 243 9.34 -29.47 -6.96
CA GLU A 243 10.30 -28.36 -6.91
C GLU A 243 10.98 -28.11 -8.25
N ASP A 244 11.41 -29.18 -8.95
CA ASP A 244 12.09 -29.09 -10.26
C ASP A 244 11.27 -28.34 -11.31
N ALA A 245 9.95 -28.27 -11.15
CA ALA A 245 9.09 -27.55 -12.06
C ALA A 245 9.14 -26.02 -11.86
N LEU A 246 9.54 -25.52 -10.68
CA LEU A 246 9.46 -24.09 -10.32
C LEU A 246 10.45 -23.17 -11.06
N ASP A 247 11.46 -23.73 -11.74
CA ASP A 247 12.48 -23.03 -12.54
C ASP A 247 12.01 -22.67 -13.96
#